data_AF-A0A972CQQ3-F1
#
_entry.id   AF-A0A972CQQ3-F1
#
_cell.length_a   1.000
_cell.length_b   1.000
_cell.length_c   1.000
_cell.angle_alpha   90.00
_cell.angle_beta   90.00
_cell.angle_gamma   90.00
#
_symmetry.space_group_name_H-M   'P 1'
#
loop_
_entity.id
_entity.type
_entity.pdbx_description
1 polymer ?
#
loop_
_entity_poly.entity_id
_entity_poly.type
_entity_poly.pdbx_seq_one_letter_code
_entity_poly.pdbx_strand_id
1 'polypeptide(L)'
;MRIKFSLISSLVLLFILTSIINAGSDIQTNENPTVNQVKRIAFVSRRDGNYEIYTINDDGSDLKRLTSNKLDDIKPQWSPDGTKIM
;
A
#
# COMPACT_ATOMS: atom_id res chain seq x y z
N MET A 1 40.03 15.04 38.29
CA MET A 1 39.15 16.20 38.05
C MET A 1 37.76 15.66 37.68
N ARG A 2 36.74 15.86 38.53
CA ARG A 2 35.37 15.33 38.29
C ARG A 2 34.59 16.34 37.45
N ILE A 3 34.29 16.00 36.19
CA ILE A 3 33.45 16.83 35.32
C ILE A 3 32.00 16.65 35.79
N LYS A 4 31.44 17.64 36.48
CA LYS A 4 30.01 17.66 36.84
C LYS A 4 29.23 18.21 35.64
N PHE A 5 28.62 17.33 34.84
CA PHE A 5 27.64 17.74 33.84
C PHE A 5 26.36 18.19 34.57
N SER A 6 26.04 19.48 34.45
CA SER A 6 24.82 20.06 35.01
C SER A 6 23.59 19.40 34.38
N LEU A 7 22.58 19.07 35.20
CA LEU A 7 21.26 18.57 34.75
C LEU A 7 20.63 19.49 33.68
N ILE A 8 20.96 20.77 33.71
CA ILE A 8 20.51 21.77 32.73
C ILE A 8 21.09 21.47 31.34
N SER A 9 22.35 21.02 31.24
CA SER A 9 22.97 20.64 29.96
C SER A 9 22.38 19.36 29.38
N SER A 10 21.99 18.40 30.24
CA SER A 10 21.35 17.15 29.82
C SER A 10 19.92 17.39 29.33
N LEU A 11 19.19 18.34 29.94
CA LEU A 11 17.83 18.68 29.57
C LEU A 11 17.78 19.45 28.24
N VAL A 12 18.74 20.33 27.99
CA VAL A 12 18.88 21.05 26.71
C VAL A 12 19.18 20.11 25.55
N LEU A 13 20.06 19.13 25.75
CA LEU A 13 20.39 18.14 24.71
C LEU A 13 19.18 17.25 24.38
N LEU A 14 18.40 16.86 25.40
CA LEU A 14 17.18 16.07 25.21
C LEU A 14 16.09 16.85 24.46
N PHE A 15 15.96 18.16 24.73
CA PHE A 15 15.02 19.05 24.01
C PHE A 15 15.40 19.25 22.54
N ILE A 16 16.69 19.37 22.23
CA ILE A 16 17.16 19.47 20.85
C ILE A 16 16.92 18.14 20.12
N LEU A 17 17.14 17.01 20.79
CA LEU A 17 16.91 15.70 20.19
C LEU A 17 15.42 15.44 19.88
N THR A 18 14.51 15.80 20.79
CA THR A 18 13.06 15.69 20.52
C THR A 18 12.59 16.69 19.46
N SER A 19 13.20 17.89 19.40
CA SER A 19 12.87 18.89 18.39
C SER A 19 13.33 18.48 16.99
N ILE A 20 14.47 17.79 16.86
CA ILE A 20 14.95 17.23 15.58
C ILE A 20 14.09 16.05 15.13
N ILE A 21 13.63 15.19 16.07
CA ILE A 21 12.73 14.07 15.76
C ILE A 21 11.31 14.58 15.41
N ASN A 22 10.86 15.68 16.04
CA ASN A 22 9.56 16.31 15.76
C ASN A 22 9.58 17.24 14.55
N ALA A 23 10.75 17.65 14.04
CA ALA A 23 10.93 18.38 12.78
C ALA A 23 10.88 17.43 11.57
N GLY A 24 10.02 16.42 11.64
CA GLY A 24 9.74 15.48 10.57
C GLY A 24 9.06 16.20 9.40
N SER A 25 9.87 16.51 8.39
CA SER A 25 9.52 16.70 6.98
C SER A 25 8.45 17.74 6.62
N ASP A 26 8.81 19.02 6.66
CA ASP A 26 8.17 20.05 5.80
C ASP A 26 8.93 20.27 4.49
N ILE A 27 9.53 19.20 3.95
CA ILE A 27 9.74 19.15 2.50
C ILE A 27 8.38 18.77 1.93
N GLN A 28 7.59 19.76 1.51
CA GLN A 28 6.57 19.50 0.50
C GLN A 28 7.33 19.08 -0.75
N THR A 29 7.58 17.78 -0.87
CA THR A 29 8.02 17.22 -2.12
C THR A 29 6.90 17.52 -3.10
N ASN A 30 7.26 17.98 -4.30
CA ASN A 30 6.32 18.26 -5.38
C ASN A 30 5.76 16.95 -5.96
N GLU A 31 5.54 15.97 -5.09
CA GLU A 31 4.90 14.71 -5.36
C GLU A 31 3.43 15.05 -5.50
N ASN A 32 3.07 15.36 -6.74
CA ASN A 32 1.72 15.15 -7.26
C ASN A 32 1.22 13.88 -6.58
N PRO A 33 0.20 13.93 -5.70
CA PRO A 33 -0.06 12.86 -4.76
C PRO A 33 -0.12 11.58 -5.58
N THR A 34 0.88 10.71 -5.38
CA THR A 34 0.83 9.36 -5.93
C THR A 34 -0.32 8.72 -5.19
N VAL A 35 -1.53 8.95 -5.70
CA VAL A 35 -2.62 8.00 -5.55
C VAL A 35 -1.94 6.71 -5.96
N ASN A 36 -1.65 5.88 -4.96
CA ASN A 36 -1.27 4.50 -5.18
C ASN A 36 -2.49 3.89 -5.85
N GLN A 37 -2.63 4.13 -7.16
CA GLN A 37 -3.65 3.54 -7.99
C GLN A 37 -3.29 2.07 -8.01
N VAL A 38 -3.91 1.32 -7.11
CA VAL A 38 -3.82 -0.13 -7.12
C VAL A 38 -4.45 -0.56 -8.44
N LYS A 39 -3.60 -0.87 -9.42
CA LYS A 39 -4.04 -1.41 -10.69
C LYS A 39 -4.31 -2.87 -10.48
N ARG A 40 -5.46 -3.32 -10.98
CA ARG A 40 -5.89 -4.71 -10.85
C ARG A 40 -6.01 -5.33 -12.22
N ILE A 41 -5.59 -6.59 -12.31
CA ILE A 41 -5.71 -7.42 -13.50
C ILE A 41 -6.84 -8.40 -13.23
N ALA A 42 -7.78 -8.52 -14.17
CA ALA A 42 -8.76 -9.60 -14.18
C ALA A 42 -8.34 -10.63 -15.22
N PHE A 43 -8.37 -11.91 -14.86
CA PHE A 43 -7.96 -12.99 -15.75
C PHE A 43 -8.74 -14.27 -15.48
N VAL A 44 -8.76 -15.15 -16.48
CA VAL A 44 -9.42 -16.45 -16.43
C VAL A 44 -8.37 -17.52 -16.12
N SER A 45 -8.71 -18.46 -15.24
CA SER A 45 -7.81 -19.55 -14.87
C SER A 45 -8.57 -20.83 -14.57
N ARG A 46 -7.96 -21.97 -14.94
CA ARG A 46 -8.49 -23.33 -14.71
C ARG A 46 -7.86 -24.06 -13.52
N ARG A 47 -7.13 -23.32 -12.67
CA ARG A 47 -6.32 -23.87 -11.57
C ARG A 47 -7.12 -24.69 -10.53
N ASP A 48 -8.43 -24.44 -10.43
CA ASP A 48 -9.30 -25.10 -9.45
C ASP A 48 -10.26 -26.13 -10.09
N GLY A 49 -10.04 -26.52 -11.36
CA GLY A 49 -10.78 -27.60 -12.03
C GLY A 49 -11.82 -27.17 -13.08
N ASN A 50 -12.25 -25.91 -13.07
CA ASN A 50 -13.08 -25.27 -14.11
C ASN A 50 -12.60 -23.83 -14.36
N TYR A 51 -13.05 -23.18 -15.44
CA TYR A 51 -12.67 -21.78 -15.71
C TYR A 51 -13.39 -20.85 -14.76
N GLU A 52 -12.59 -20.05 -14.05
CA GLU A 52 -13.08 -19.06 -13.10
C GLU A 52 -12.37 -17.73 -13.32
N ILE A 53 -13.03 -16.65 -12.91
CA ILE A 53 -12.49 -15.28 -12.95
C ILE A 53 -11.74 -15.00 -11.66
N TYR A 54 -10.52 -14.47 -11.81
CA TYR A 54 -9.67 -14.04 -10.71
C TYR A 54 -9.27 -12.59 -10.88
N THR A 55 -8.94 -11.94 -9.77
CA THR A 55 -8.28 -10.64 -9.74
C THR A 55 -6.97 -10.70 -8.98
N ILE A 56 -6.00 -9.91 -9.40
CA ILE A 56 -4.71 -9.74 -8.74
C ILE A 56 -4.27 -8.29 -8.89
N ASN A 57 -3.49 -7.76 -7.94
CA ASN A 57 -2.83 -6.48 -8.11
C ASN A 57 -1.72 -6.59 -9.17
N ASP A 58 -1.33 -5.46 -9.76
CA ASP A 58 -0.27 -5.40 -10.78
C ASP A 58 1.12 -5.75 -10.23
N ASP A 59 1.33 -5.62 -8.93
CA ASP A 59 2.52 -6.11 -8.21
C ASP A 59 2.47 -7.63 -7.89
N GLY A 60 1.38 -8.31 -8.24
CA GLY A 60 1.17 -9.73 -7.98
C GLY A 60 0.60 -10.06 -6.59
N SER A 61 0.33 -9.07 -5.75
CA SER A 61 -0.32 -9.26 -4.46
C SER A 61 -1.86 -9.40 -4.59
N ASP A 62 -2.53 -9.75 -3.49
CA ASP A 62 -4.00 -9.78 -3.37
C ASP A 62 -4.74 -10.65 -4.41
N LEU A 63 -4.20 -11.83 -4.73
CA LEU A 63 -4.89 -12.79 -5.60
C LEU A 63 -6.22 -13.24 -4.97
N LYS A 64 -7.32 -13.04 -5.70
CA LYS A 64 -8.69 -13.38 -5.29
C LYS A 64 -9.45 -14.09 -6.40
N ARG A 65 -10.25 -15.10 -6.03
CA ARG A 65 -11.24 -15.74 -6.91
C ARG A 65 -12.56 -14.96 -6.81
N LEU A 66 -13.15 -14.59 -7.93
CA LEU A 66 -14.40 -13.83 -7.97
C LEU A 66 -15.63 -14.68 -8.28
N THR A 67 -15.48 -15.72 -9.08
CA THR A 67 -16.55 -16.66 -9.41
C THR A 67 -16.23 -18.03 -8.84
N SER A 68 -17.25 -18.74 -8.38
CA SER A 68 -17.11 -20.12 -7.88
C SER A 68 -18.39 -20.88 -8.15
N ASN A 69 -18.52 -21.40 -9.36
CA ASN A 69 -19.69 -22.18 -9.75
C ASN A 69 -19.28 -23.39 -10.61
N LYS A 70 -20.27 -24.15 -11.09
CA LYS A 70 -20.00 -25.38 -11.87
C LYS A 70 -19.78 -25.14 -13.36
N LEU A 71 -20.05 -23.93 -13.84
CA LEU A 71 -19.92 -23.53 -15.23
C LEU A 71 -18.58 -22.83 -15.45
N ASP A 72 -18.22 -22.64 -16.71
CA ASP A 72 -17.00 -21.93 -17.10
C ASP A 72 -17.29 -20.42 -17.23
N ASP A 73 -16.57 -19.59 -16.48
CA ASP A 73 -16.59 -18.13 -16.59
C ASP A 73 -15.34 -17.62 -17.32
N ILE A 74 -15.52 -17.08 -18.53
CA ILE A 74 -14.40 -16.91 -19.48
C ILE A 74 -14.22 -15.49 -20.05
N LYS A 75 -15.08 -14.52 -19.71
CA LYS A 75 -15.07 -13.18 -20.31
C LYS A 75 -15.24 -12.08 -19.26
N PRO A 76 -14.28 -11.90 -18.33
CA PRO A 76 -14.35 -10.80 -17.39
C PRO A 76 -14.21 -9.46 -18.12
N GLN A 77 -15.04 -8.47 -17.77
CA GLN A 77 -14.87 -7.10 -18.20
C GLN A 77 -14.95 -6.13 -17.02
N TRP A 78 -14.02 -5.19 -16.93
CA TRP A 78 -14.12 -4.11 -15.95
C TRP A 78 -15.20 -3.09 -16.33
N SER A 79 -15.93 -2.58 -15.34
CA SER A 79 -16.73 -1.37 -15.50
C SER A 79 -15.84 -0.17 -15.89
N PRO A 80 -16.36 0.86 -16.57
CA PRO A 80 -15.56 2.00 -17.02
C PRO A 80 -14.82 2.74 -15.89
N ASP A 81 -15.37 2.69 -14.67
CA ASP A 81 -14.78 3.28 -13.45
C ASP A 81 -13.81 2.32 -12.72
N GLY A 82 -13.62 1.09 -13.21
CA GLY A 82 -12.73 0.08 -12.64
C GLY A 82 -13.17 -0.49 -11.29
N THR A 83 -14.40 -0.19 -10.85
CA THR A 83 -14.89 -0.61 -9.52
C THR A 83 -15.48 -2.03 -9.52
N LYS A 84 -15.94 -2.53 -10.67
CA LYS A 84 -16.66 -3.81 -10.80
C LYS A 84 -16.19 -4.63 -11.99
N ILE A 85 -16.41 -5.95 -11.89
CA ILE A 85 -16.38 -6.89 -13.01
C ILE A 85 -17.84 -7.11 -13.47
N MET A 86 -18.07 -7.12 -14.78
CA MET A 86 -19.34 -7.38 -15.47
C MET A 86 -19.30 -8.71 -16.22
#